data_AF-A0A9P0PVV6-F1
#
_entry.id   AF-A0A9P0PVV6-F1
#
_cell.length_a   1.000
_cell.length_b   1.000
_cell.length_c   1.000
_cell.angle_alpha   90.00
_cell.angle_beta   90.00
_cell.angle_gamma   90.00
#
_symmetry.space_group_name_H-M   'P 1'
#
loop_
_entity.id
_entity.type
_entity.pdbx_description
1 polymer ?
#
loop_
_entity_poly.entity_id
_entity_poly.type
_entity_poly.pdbx_seq_one_letter_code
_entity_poly.pdbx_strand_id
1 'polypeptide(L)'
;MNSKVRNKVLSQQSREIIASVLEFMQNEATYGVTIPIDKVRERVSPATEVSLSSIRRVKKEARNIKEHVAVSLPKPKRTNIKTEVALEGCYGERSSTTI
;
A
#
# COMPACT_ATOMS: atom_id res chain seq x y z
N MET A 1 10.75 18.39 13.38
CA MET A 1 10.05 17.14 12.99
C MET A 1 9.61 17.24 11.53
N ASN A 2 9.87 16.20 10.72
CA ASN A 2 9.67 16.22 9.26
C ASN A 2 8.16 16.29 8.90
N SER A 3 7.71 17.37 8.28
CA SER A 3 6.29 17.69 8.02
C SER A 3 5.65 16.95 6.84
N LYS A 4 6.43 16.22 6.04
CA LYS A 4 6.01 15.63 4.75
C LYS A 4 4.92 14.54 4.82
N VAL A 5 4.60 14.06 6.02
CA VAL A 5 3.66 12.93 6.23
C VAL A 5 2.47 13.27 7.12
N ARG A 6 2.48 14.44 7.77
CA ARG A 6 1.39 14.87 8.64
C ARG A 6 0.14 15.08 7.76
N ASN A 7 -0.98 14.47 8.14
CA ASN A 7 -2.28 14.51 7.45
C ASN A 7 -2.41 13.66 6.17
N LYS A 8 -1.46 12.77 5.86
CA LYS A 8 -1.64 11.82 4.74
C LYS A 8 -2.50 10.63 5.18
N VAL A 9 -3.54 10.33 4.40
CA VAL A 9 -4.31 9.10 4.55
C VAL A 9 -3.43 7.92 4.17
N LEU A 10 -3.16 7.04 5.13
CA LEU A 10 -2.44 5.80 4.87
C LEU A 10 -3.32 4.84 4.08
N SER A 11 -2.76 4.30 2.99
CA SER A 11 -3.39 3.21 2.24
C SER A 11 -3.55 1.97 3.12
N GLN A 12 -4.51 1.11 2.77
CA GLN A 12 -4.74 -0.15 3.48
C GLN A 12 -3.48 -1.01 3.57
N GLN A 13 -2.75 -1.18 2.45
CA GLN A 13 -1.48 -1.90 2.39
C GLN A 13 -0.42 -1.32 3.34
N SER A 14 -0.37 0.01 3.47
CA SER A 14 0.55 0.65 4.40
C SER A 14 0.20 0.35 5.85
N ARG A 15 -1.08 0.25 6.19
CA ARG A 15 -1.54 -0.09 7.55
C ARG A 15 -1.20 -1.54 7.89
N GLU A 16 -1.39 -2.46 6.94
CA GLU A 16 -1.02 -3.87 7.09
C GLU A 16 0.47 -4.04 7.37
N ILE A 17 1.33 -3.41 6.55
CA ILE A 17 2.79 -3.46 6.76
C ILE A 17 3.16 -2.89 8.14
N ILE A 18 2.55 -1.78 8.57
CA ILE A 18 2.83 -1.20 9.89
C ILE A 18 2.40 -2.16 11.01
N ALA A 19 1.24 -2.81 10.87
CA ALA A 19 0.75 -3.78 11.84
C ALA A 19 1.69 -4.97 11.98
N SER A 20 2.12 -5.60 10.89
CA SER A 20 3.06 -6.73 10.91
C SER A 20 4.41 -6.35 11.55
N VAL A 21 4.90 -5.13 11.27
CA VAL A 21 6.16 -4.64 11.89
C VAL A 21 5.99 -4.44 13.40
N LEU A 22 4.85 -3.90 13.84
CA LEU A 22 4.57 -3.71 15.27
C LEU A 22 4.50 -5.04 16.00
N GLU A 23 3.80 -6.02 15.44
CA GLU A 23 3.72 -7.38 15.98
C GLU A 23 5.11 -8.03 16.07
N PHE A 24 5.90 -7.94 15.01
CA PHE A 24 7.28 -8.45 15.00
C PHE A 24 8.13 -7.84 16.12
N MET A 25 8.06 -6.52 16.32
CA MET A 25 8.82 -5.83 17.37
C MET A 25 8.33 -6.18 18.78
N GLN A 26 7.02 -6.37 18.98
CA GLN A 26 6.45 -6.82 20.25
C GLN A 26 6.89 -8.25 20.60
N ASN A 27 6.94 -9.12 19.59
CA ASN A 27 7.43 -10.48 19.74
C ASN A 27 8.93 -10.48 20.10
N GLU A 28 9.75 -9.67 19.43
CA GLU A 28 11.17 -9.54 19.80
C GLU A 28 11.36 -8.96 21.20
N ALA A 29 10.49 -8.05 21.64
CA ALA A 29 10.53 -7.52 23.01
C ALA A 29 10.17 -8.57 24.06
N THR A 30 9.24 -9.48 23.75
CA THR A 30 8.74 -10.52 24.67
C THR A 30 9.66 -11.74 24.71
N TYR A 31 10.10 -12.22 23.55
CA TYR A 31 10.81 -13.50 23.40
C TYR A 31 12.31 -13.32 23.16
N GLY A 32 12.77 -12.07 22.97
CA GLY A 32 14.13 -11.76 22.57
C GLY A 32 14.33 -11.75 21.06
N VAL A 33 15.50 -11.26 20.65
CA VAL A 33 15.85 -11.06 19.24
C VAL A 33 16.28 -12.40 18.64
N THR A 34 15.40 -13.04 17.86
CA THR A 34 15.70 -14.31 17.17
C THR A 34 16.69 -14.14 16.01
N ILE A 35 16.63 -13.01 15.31
CA ILE A 35 17.48 -12.72 14.15
C ILE A 35 18.47 -11.60 14.53
N PRO A 36 19.79 -11.82 14.42
CA PRO A 36 20.79 -10.82 14.76
C PRO A 36 20.56 -9.46 14.09
N ILE A 37 20.80 -8.37 14.83
CA ILE A 37 20.45 -7.00 14.42
C ILE A 37 21.20 -6.58 13.15
N ASP A 38 22.43 -7.08 12.95
CA ASP A 38 23.26 -6.89 11.77
C ASP A 38 22.64 -7.48 10.49
N LYS A 39 21.78 -8.49 10.63
CA LYS A 39 21.07 -9.12 9.51
C LYS A 39 19.79 -8.38 9.13
N VAL A 40 19.91 -7.08 8.86
CA VAL A 40 18.79 -6.15 8.61
C VAL A 40 17.80 -6.66 7.54
N ARG A 41 18.28 -7.21 6.42
CA ARG A 41 17.38 -7.70 5.35
C ARG A 41 16.56 -8.91 5.78
N GLU A 42 17.17 -9.83 6.53
CA GLU A 42 16.54 -11.04 7.04
C GLU A 42 15.53 -10.72 8.15
N ARG A 43 15.70 -9.60 8.87
CA ARG A 43 14.71 -9.08 9.83
C ARG A 43 13.54 -8.38 9.16
N VAL A 44 13.83 -7.54 8.16
CA VAL A 44 12.78 -6.75 7.48
C VAL A 44 11.83 -7.65 6.70
N SER A 45 12.30 -8.75 6.12
CA SER A 45 11.47 -9.67 5.33
C SER A 45 10.29 -10.27 6.11
N PRO A 46 10.48 -10.94 7.26
CA PRO A 46 9.37 -11.42 8.07
C PRO A 46 8.58 -10.27 8.69
N ALA A 47 9.22 -9.17 9.10
CA ALA A 47 8.51 -8.05 9.73
C ALA A 47 7.54 -7.33 8.78
N THR A 48 7.81 -7.33 7.48
CA THR A 48 6.97 -6.64 6.47
C THR A 48 6.21 -7.58 5.56
N GLU A 49 6.43 -8.90 5.67
CA GLU A 49 5.91 -9.93 4.75
C GLU A 49 6.29 -9.68 3.28
N VAL A 50 7.37 -8.94 3.04
CA VAL A 50 7.86 -8.61 1.71
C VAL A 50 9.07 -9.49 1.36
N SER A 51 9.15 -9.92 0.10
CA SER A 51 10.27 -10.71 -0.41
C SER A 51 11.60 -9.97 -0.33
N LEU A 52 12.69 -10.71 -0.12
CA LEU A 52 14.05 -10.17 -0.09
C LEU A 52 14.43 -9.42 -1.37
N SER A 53 13.92 -9.86 -2.54
CA SER A 53 14.15 -9.19 -3.82
C SER A 53 13.50 -7.81 -3.86
N SER A 54 12.26 -7.68 -3.38
CA SER A 54 11.57 -6.41 -3.25
C SER A 54 12.26 -5.50 -2.24
N ILE A 55 12.70 -6.02 -1.09
CA ILE A 55 13.48 -5.25 -0.10
C ILE A 55 14.79 -4.70 -0.70
N ARG A 56 15.49 -5.50 -1.53
CA ARG A 56 16.68 -5.05 -2.25
C ARG A 56 16.36 -3.89 -3.21
N ARG A 57 15.23 -3.95 -3.92
CA ARG A 57 14.76 -2.87 -4.81
C ARG A 57 14.43 -1.61 -4.02
N VAL A 58 13.63 -1.72 -2.96
CA VAL A 58 13.28 -0.59 -2.08
C VAL A 58 14.53 0.05 -1.48
N LYS A 59 15.53 -0.74 -1.06
CA LYS A 59 16.81 -0.20 -0.56
C LYS A 59 17.54 0.63 -1.62
N LYS A 60 17.54 0.18 -2.88
CA LYS A 60 18.14 0.91 -4.01
C LYS A 60 17.37 2.20 -4.30
N GLU A 61 16.05 2.14 -4.33
CA GLU A 61 15.18 3.31 -4.54
C GLU A 61 15.33 4.34 -3.41
N ALA A 62 15.40 3.89 -2.15
CA ALA A 62 15.63 4.77 -1.01
C ALA A 62 16.96 5.53 -1.11
N ARG A 63 18.01 4.90 -1.66
CA ARG A 63 19.28 5.58 -1.95
C ARG A 63 19.09 6.66 -3.02
N ASN A 64 18.43 6.33 -4.13
CA ASN A 64 18.17 7.28 -5.21
C ASN A 64 17.35 8.49 -4.73
N ILE A 65 16.35 8.27 -3.87
CA ILE A 65 15.54 9.35 -3.26
C ILE A 65 16.42 10.27 -2.41
N LYS A 66 17.36 9.72 -1.62
CA LYS A 66 18.30 10.52 -0.82
C LYS A 66 19.28 11.32 -1.69
N GLU A 67 19.70 10.74 -2.80
CA GLU A 67 20.60 11.36 -3.78
C GLU A 67 19.88 12.34 -4.73
N HIS A 68 18.58 12.61 -4.51
CA HIS A 68 17.72 13.43 -5.38
C HIS A 68 17.67 12.97 -6.85
N VAL A 69 18.00 11.71 -7.12
CA VAL A 69 17.86 11.09 -8.43
C VAL A 69 16.39 10.73 -8.63
N ALA A 70 15.79 11.19 -9.73
CA ALA A 70 14.38 10.93 -10.03
C ALA A 70 14.10 9.42 -10.06
N VAL A 71 13.24 8.95 -9.14
CA VAL A 71 12.75 7.58 -9.15
C VAL A 71 11.40 7.57 -9.86
N SER A 72 11.34 6.94 -11.03
CA SER A 72 10.06 6.69 -11.69
C SER A 72 9.33 5.58 -10.94
N LEU A 73 8.35 5.94 -10.12
CA LEU A 73 7.42 4.94 -9.59
C LEU A 73 6.67 4.30 -10.76
N PRO A 74 6.53 2.96 -10.80
CA PRO A 74 5.74 2.30 -11.82
C PRO A 74 4.31 2.83 -11.73
N LYS A 75 3.86 3.53 -12.78
CA LYS A 75 2.47 3.98 -12.89
C LYS A 75 1.60 2.74 -13.09
N PRO A 76 0.48 2.60 -12.34
CA PRO A 76 -0.43 1.50 -12.59
C PRO A 76 -0.92 1.58 -14.04
N LYS A 77 -0.83 0.45 -14.77
CA LYS A 77 -1.46 0.34 -16.10
C LYS A 77 -2.97 0.50 -15.88
N ARG A 78 -3.56 1.56 -16.43
CA ARG A 78 -5.03 1.70 -16.52
C ARG A 78 -5.55 0.50 -17.30
N THR A 79 -6.23 -0.43 -16.63
CA THR A 79 -7.14 -1.35 -17.30
C THR A 79 -8.37 -0.54 -17.72
N ASN A 80 -8.71 -0.56 -19.01
CA ASN A 80 -9.98 0.00 -19.49
C ASN A 80 -11.10 -0.84 -18.89
N ILE A 81 -11.70 -0.37 -17.80
CA ILE A 81 -12.97 -0.91 -17.31
C ILE A 81 -14.03 -0.43 -18.30
N LYS A 82 -14.56 -1.33 -19.14
CA LYS A 82 -15.82 -1.08 -19.84
C LYS A 82 -16.92 -1.16 -18.78
N THR A 83 -17.33 -0.01 -18.25
CA THR A 83 -18.62 0.10 -17.56
C THR A 83 -19.71 -0.04 -18.61
N GLU A 84 -20.25 -1.26 -18.74
CA GLU A 84 -21.60 -1.44 -19.29
C GLU A 84 -22.56 -0.89 -18.23
N VAL A 85 -23.03 0.33 -18.46
CA VAL A 85 -24.10 0.92 -17.68
C VAL A 85 -25.38 0.20 -18.11
N ALA A 86 -25.88 -0.70 -17.27
CA ALA A 86 -27.25 -1.20 -17.38
C ALA A 86 -28.21 -0.04 -17.04
N LEU A 87 -28.68 0.67 -18.07
CA LEU A 87 -29.85 1.53 -17.98
C LEU A 87 -31.10 0.65 -18.15
N GLU A 88 -31.42 -0.14 -17.12
CA GLU A 88 -32.76 -0.73 -16.99
C GLU A 88 -33.65 0.24 -16.19
N GLY A 89 -34.40 1.04 -16.96
CA GLY A 89 -35.76 1.50 -16.66
C GLY A 89 -36.09 2.04 -15.27
N CYS A 90 -35.93 3.36 -15.09
CA CYS A 90 -36.71 4.12 -14.10
C CYS A 90 -37.30 5.37 -14.78
N TYR A 91 -38.49 5.23 -15.37
CA TYR A 91 -39.37 6.38 -15.62
C TYR A 91 -40.79 6.01 -15.23
N GLY A 92 -41.23 6.63 -14.14
CA GLY A 92 -42.62 6.69 -13.75
C GLY A 92 -43.41 7.70 -14.60
N GLU A 93 -44.71 7.40 -14.67
CA GLU A 93 -45.86 8.29 -14.82
C GLU A 93 -46.07 9.06 -16.13
N ARG A 94 -47.20 8.74 -16.80
CA ARG A 94 -48.10 9.75 -17.35
C ARG A 94 -49.54 9.20 -17.42
N SER A 95 -50.39 9.76 -16.57
CA SER A 95 -51.86 9.74 -16.67
C SER A 95 -52.33 10.38 -17.98
N SER A 96 -53.39 9.85 -18.63
CA SER A 96 -54.41 10.63 -19.37
C SER A 96 -55.55 9.75 -19.94
N THR A 97 -56.69 9.75 -19.25
CA THR A 97 -58.06 10.14 -19.67
C THR A 97 -58.49 10.09 -21.16
N THR A 98 -59.66 9.43 -21.41
CA THR A 98 -60.76 9.66 -22.40
C THR A 98 -60.44 9.42 -23.90
N ILE A 99 -61.25 8.68 -24.67
CA ILE A 99 -62.69 8.84 -25.04
C ILE A 99 -63.50 7.57 -24.86
#